data_AF-A0A843VBY9-F1
#
_entry.id   AF-A0A843VBY9-F1
#
_cell.length_a   1.000
_cell.length_b   1.000
_cell.length_c   1.000
_cell.angle_alpha   90.00
_cell.angle_beta   90.00
_cell.angle_gamma   90.00
#
_symmetry.space_group_name_H-M   'P 1'
#
loop_
_entity.id
_entity.type
_entity.pdbx_description
1 polymer ?
#
loop_
_entity_poly.entity_id
_entity_poly.type
_entity_poly.pdbx_seq_one_letter_code
_entity_poly.pdbx_strand_id
1 'polypeptide(L)'
;MKDLLSNFATLDESTGIVTSRRTDRHFEEEGPILCAALDRMKLPSFPEYENGRPRYATEHRCGVVVKGSKLSGNISGIDPLKDNRLLLKAEALDDTEKANNTSAVVNELSKEISKILVSHPVNVKRDAEGKNIANVDLLRGCGIRIEVLATSALKKGAPLKGLFSHAKGIRSHWEEQ
;
A
#
# COMPACT_ATOMS: atom_id res chain seq x y z
N MET A 1 -3.79 13.19 -0.66
CA MET A 1 -3.25 11.98 -1.30
C MET A 1 -2.28 11.32 -0.34
N LYS A 2 -2.36 10.01 -0.16
CA LYS A 2 -1.40 9.21 0.61
C LYS A 2 -0.95 8.04 -0.25
N ASP A 3 0.33 7.74 -0.17
CA ASP A 3 0.94 6.61 -0.87
C ASP A 3 1.25 5.54 0.18
N LEU A 4 0.65 4.38 0.03
CA LEU A 4 0.92 3.19 0.84
C LEU A 4 1.96 2.37 0.11
N LEU A 5 3.11 2.13 0.73
CA LEU A 5 4.06 1.15 0.20
C LEU A 5 3.52 -0.24 0.48
N SER A 6 3.58 -1.15 -0.48
CA SER A 6 2.89 -2.41 -0.32
C SER A 6 3.55 -3.55 -1.08
N ASN A 7 3.15 -4.77 -0.72
CA ASN A 7 3.67 -5.99 -1.30
C ASN A 7 2.51 -6.93 -1.62
N PHE A 8 2.44 -7.42 -2.85
CA PHE A 8 1.62 -8.59 -3.15
C PHE A 8 2.11 -9.79 -2.34
N ALA A 9 1.16 -10.44 -1.68
CA ALA A 9 1.38 -11.52 -0.75
C ALA A 9 0.30 -12.60 -0.88
N THR A 10 0.54 -13.70 -0.19
CA THR A 10 -0.37 -14.85 -0.11
C THR A 10 -0.99 -14.92 1.27
N LEU A 11 -2.31 -14.85 1.28
CA LEU A 11 -3.17 -14.99 2.45
C LEU A 11 -3.93 -16.30 2.34
N ASP A 12 -3.87 -17.12 3.38
CA ASP A 12 -4.82 -18.21 3.55
C ASP A 12 -6.13 -17.63 4.11
N GLU A 13 -7.18 -17.57 3.29
CA GLU A 13 -8.47 -17.00 3.67
C GLU A 13 -9.19 -17.79 4.76
N SER A 14 -8.90 -19.09 4.90
CA SER A 14 -9.54 -19.95 5.90
C SER A 14 -9.02 -19.68 7.31
N THR A 15 -7.74 -19.31 7.42
CA THR A 15 -7.07 -19.07 8.71
C THR A 15 -6.78 -17.59 8.98
N GLY A 16 -6.80 -16.75 7.94
CA GLY A 16 -6.36 -15.35 8.00
C GLY A 16 -4.84 -15.18 8.11
N ILE A 17 -4.07 -16.25 7.87
CA ILE A 17 -2.61 -16.26 7.98
C ILE A 17 -1.98 -15.83 6.66
N VAL A 18 -1.07 -14.86 6.73
CA VAL A 18 -0.18 -14.51 5.62
C VAL A 18 0.91 -15.57 5.53
N THR A 19 0.82 -16.48 4.58
CA THR A 19 1.75 -17.61 4.41
C THR A 19 3.02 -17.19 3.66
N SER A 20 2.93 -16.16 2.82
CA SER A 20 4.08 -15.52 2.17
C SER A 20 3.85 -14.03 2.01
N ARG A 21 4.74 -13.20 2.59
CA ARG A 21 4.72 -11.72 2.42
C ARG A 21 5.27 -11.24 1.08
N ARG A 22 5.78 -12.15 0.26
CA ARG A 22 6.39 -11.86 -1.05
C ARG A 22 5.92 -12.96 -1.99
N THR A 23 4.84 -12.72 -2.74
CA THR A 23 4.22 -13.76 -3.57
C THR A 23 5.24 -14.45 -4.48
N ASP A 24 6.07 -13.67 -5.16
CA ASP A 24 7.12 -14.14 -6.06
C ASP A 24 8.20 -13.07 -6.25
N ARG A 25 9.40 -13.49 -6.65
CA ARG A 25 10.44 -12.57 -7.14
C ARG A 25 10.28 -12.32 -8.64
N HIS A 26 9.75 -13.28 -9.39
CA HIS A 26 9.46 -13.13 -10.82
C HIS A 26 7.99 -12.75 -11.01
N PHE A 27 7.69 -11.48 -10.76
CA PHE A 27 6.32 -10.95 -10.73
C PHE A 27 6.10 -9.80 -11.72
N GLU A 28 7.04 -9.59 -12.64
CA GLU A 28 7.06 -8.46 -13.58
C GLU A 28 5.98 -8.54 -14.64
N GLU A 29 5.57 -9.74 -15.03
CA GLU A 29 4.50 -9.93 -16.02
C GLU A 29 3.11 -9.85 -15.38
N GLU A 30 2.95 -10.45 -14.19
CA GLU A 30 1.66 -10.60 -13.53
C GLU A 30 1.29 -9.40 -12.67
N GLY A 31 2.27 -8.77 -12.02
CA GLY A 31 2.06 -7.63 -11.13
C GLY A 31 1.33 -6.46 -11.79
N PRO A 32 1.73 -5.99 -12.99
CA PRO A 32 1.00 -4.96 -13.71
C PRO A 32 -0.45 -5.32 -14.04
N ILE A 33 -0.72 -6.60 -14.36
CA ILE A 33 -2.07 -7.09 -14.68
C ILE A 33 -2.95 -7.02 -13.43
N LEU A 34 -2.44 -7.49 -12.28
CA LEU A 34 -3.16 -7.39 -11.00
C LEU A 34 -3.38 -5.94 -10.58
N CYS A 35 -2.38 -5.06 -10.75
CA CYS A 35 -2.57 -3.63 -10.49
C CYS A 35 -3.65 -3.01 -11.39
N ALA A 36 -3.74 -3.41 -12.65
CA ALA A 36 -4.78 -2.94 -13.56
C ALA A 36 -6.18 -3.42 -13.14
N ALA A 37 -6.32 -4.65 -12.65
CA ALA A 37 -7.58 -5.17 -12.12
C ALA A 37 -8.07 -4.40 -10.88
N LEU A 38 -7.14 -3.83 -10.12
CA LEU A 38 -7.42 -3.02 -8.94
C LEU A 38 -7.55 -1.51 -9.24
N ASP A 39 -7.17 -1.03 -10.44
CA ASP A 39 -7.26 0.40 -10.75
C ASP A 39 -8.71 0.85 -10.65
N ARG A 40 -8.92 1.89 -9.87
CA ARG A 40 -10.25 2.47 -9.62
C ARG A 40 -11.22 1.53 -8.90
N MET A 41 -10.74 0.62 -8.06
CA MET A 41 -11.58 -0.12 -7.10
C MET A 41 -12.39 0.82 -6.18
N LYS A 42 -13.66 0.51 -5.95
CA LYS A 42 -14.53 1.34 -5.09
C LYS A 42 -14.48 0.89 -3.64
N LEU A 43 -14.64 1.84 -2.72
CA LEU A 43 -14.81 1.59 -1.29
C LEU A 43 -16.28 1.86 -0.93
N PRO A 44 -17.13 0.84 -0.76
CA PRO A 44 -18.55 1.01 -0.48
C PRO A 44 -18.88 1.93 0.70
N SER A 45 -18.10 1.90 1.78
CA SER A 45 -18.36 2.74 2.97
C SER A 45 -17.73 4.14 2.86
N PHE A 46 -16.87 4.34 1.86
CA PHE A 46 -16.09 5.57 1.66
C PHE A 46 -16.20 6.08 0.21
N PRO A 47 -17.41 6.32 -0.31
CA PRO A 47 -17.65 6.68 -1.72
C PRO A 47 -17.04 8.03 -2.13
N GLU A 48 -16.69 8.89 -1.17
CA GLU A 48 -16.04 10.18 -1.38
C GLU A 48 -14.53 10.09 -1.65
N TYR A 49 -13.92 8.92 -1.43
CA TYR A 49 -12.51 8.70 -1.71
C TYR A 49 -12.32 8.35 -3.18
N GLU A 50 -11.37 9.02 -3.85
CA GLU A 50 -10.92 8.54 -5.15
C GLU A 50 -10.22 7.19 -4.93
N ASN A 51 -10.88 6.19 -5.49
CA ASN A 51 -10.52 4.79 -5.64
C ASN A 51 -9.02 4.50 -5.58
N GLY A 52 -8.67 3.46 -4.82
CA GLY A 52 -7.29 2.96 -4.71
C GLY A 52 -6.67 2.75 -6.08
N ARG A 53 -5.48 3.33 -6.28
CA ARG A 53 -4.73 3.20 -7.53
C ARG A 53 -3.41 2.51 -7.26
N PRO A 54 -3.36 1.18 -7.36
CA PRO A 54 -2.11 0.46 -7.29
C PRO A 54 -1.18 0.86 -8.43
N ARG A 55 0.11 0.91 -8.11
CA ARG A 55 1.21 1.22 -9.01
C ARG A 55 2.25 0.14 -8.78
N TYR A 56 2.36 -0.74 -9.76
CA TYR A 56 3.42 -1.74 -9.77
C TYR A 56 4.79 -1.06 -9.73
N ALA A 57 5.71 -1.63 -8.96
CA ALA A 57 7.10 -1.20 -8.91
C ALA A 57 8.02 -2.26 -9.53
N THR A 58 8.48 -3.22 -8.72
CA THR A 58 9.35 -4.33 -9.14
C THR A 58 9.11 -5.54 -8.25
N GLU A 59 9.28 -6.74 -8.79
CA GLU A 59 8.98 -7.99 -8.07
C GLU A 59 7.58 -7.92 -7.42
N HIS A 60 7.44 -8.38 -6.18
CA HIS A 60 6.23 -8.30 -5.37
C HIS A 60 5.84 -6.87 -4.93
N ARG A 61 6.66 -5.84 -5.19
CA ARG A 61 6.45 -4.49 -4.63
C ARG A 61 5.43 -3.70 -5.43
N CYS A 62 4.55 -3.02 -4.71
CA CYS A 62 3.51 -2.14 -5.21
C CYS A 62 3.46 -0.85 -4.37
N GLY A 63 2.75 0.15 -4.87
CA GLY A 63 2.30 1.28 -4.08
C GLY A 63 0.85 1.58 -4.37
N VAL A 64 0.04 1.80 -3.33
CA VAL A 64 -1.39 2.12 -3.50
C VAL A 64 -1.62 3.57 -3.13
N VAL A 65 -2.16 4.33 -4.09
CA VAL A 65 -2.53 5.73 -3.88
C VAL A 65 -3.99 5.82 -3.46
N VAL A 66 -4.25 6.46 -2.33
CA VAL A 66 -5.60 6.83 -1.88
C VAL A 66 -5.72 8.35 -1.88
N LYS A 67 -6.80 8.89 -2.47
CA LYS A 67 -7.11 10.32 -2.36
C LYS A 67 -8.48 10.52 -1.73
N GLY A 68 -8.54 11.51 -0.87
CA GLY A 68 -9.75 11.95 -0.21
C GLY A 68 -9.40 12.98 0.84
N SER A 69 -10.43 13.52 1.48
CA SER A 69 -10.26 14.43 2.61
C SER A 69 -9.88 13.65 3.88
N LYS A 70 -9.47 14.35 4.95
CA LYS A 70 -9.27 13.76 6.30
C LYS A 70 -8.32 12.53 6.37
N LEU A 71 -7.28 12.49 5.55
CA LEU A 71 -6.26 11.44 5.60
C LEU A 71 -5.11 11.79 6.56
N SER A 72 -4.67 10.84 7.38
CA SER A 72 -3.50 10.93 8.27
C SER A 72 -2.38 9.99 7.82
N GLY A 73 -1.15 10.29 8.24
CA GLY A 73 -0.02 9.36 8.12
C GLY A 73 0.12 8.44 9.34
N ASN A 74 -0.53 8.80 10.44
CA ASN A 74 -0.29 8.21 11.75
C ASN A 74 -1.20 7.00 12.00
N ILE A 75 -1.01 5.96 11.18
CA ILE A 75 -1.69 4.68 11.30
C ILE A 75 -0.67 3.55 11.23
N SER A 76 -0.98 2.40 11.83
CA SER A 76 -0.21 1.18 11.64
C SER A 76 -0.42 0.60 10.23
N GLY A 77 0.47 -0.30 9.81
CA GLY A 77 0.31 -1.10 8.59
C GLY A 77 -0.43 -2.42 8.87
N ILE A 78 -0.85 -3.10 7.81
CA ILE A 78 -1.50 -4.42 7.89
C ILE A 78 -0.51 -5.60 7.73
N ASP A 79 0.74 -5.30 7.39
CA ASP A 79 1.79 -6.31 7.21
C ASP A 79 2.25 -6.87 8.57
N PRO A 80 2.19 -8.20 8.79
CA PRO A 80 2.61 -8.82 10.05
C PRO A 80 4.14 -8.86 10.26
N LEU A 81 4.92 -8.33 9.32
CA LEU A 81 6.38 -8.26 9.30
C LEU A 81 7.12 -9.60 9.29
N LYS A 82 6.41 -10.73 9.42
CA LYS A 82 6.91 -12.10 9.30
C LYS A 82 5.85 -12.98 8.66
N ASP A 83 6.30 -13.97 7.89
CA ASP A 83 5.42 -14.99 7.33
C ASP A 83 4.82 -15.86 8.44
N ASN A 84 3.73 -16.56 8.14
CA ASN A 84 3.01 -17.44 9.04
C ASN A 84 2.51 -16.71 10.29
N ARG A 85 1.92 -15.53 10.06
CA ARG A 85 1.29 -14.68 11.06
C ARG A 85 -0.04 -14.16 10.53
N LEU A 86 -0.95 -13.84 11.44
CA LEU A 86 -2.23 -13.25 11.09
C LEU A 86 -2.04 -11.90 10.39
N LEU A 87 -2.83 -11.65 9.34
CA LEU A 87 -2.93 -10.32 8.75
C LEU A 87 -3.35 -9.32 9.84
N LEU A 88 -2.63 -8.21 9.95
CA LEU A 88 -2.94 -7.20 10.95
C LEU A 88 -4.08 -6.30 10.46
N LYS A 89 -4.75 -5.65 11.41
CA LYS A 89 -5.64 -4.54 11.10
C LYS A 89 -4.86 -3.23 11.23
N ALA A 90 -5.13 -2.30 10.33
CA ALA A 90 -4.65 -0.94 10.49
C ALA A 90 -5.36 -0.31 11.69
N GLU A 91 -4.59 0.35 12.54
CA GLU A 91 -5.04 1.03 13.75
C GLU A 91 -4.54 2.47 13.71
N ALA A 92 -5.29 3.38 14.33
CA ALA A 92 -4.83 4.74 14.53
C ALA A 92 -3.73 4.76 15.59
N LEU A 93 -2.66 5.52 15.34
CA LEU A 93 -1.57 5.71 16.29
C LEU A 93 -1.71 6.99 17.11
N ASP A 94 -2.80 7.74 16.89
CA ASP A 94 -3.23 8.89 17.69
C ASP A 94 -4.76 8.96 17.72
N ASP A 95 -5.30 9.82 18.59
CA ASP A 95 -6.73 10.00 18.78
C ASP A 95 -7.39 10.93 17.74
N THR A 96 -6.69 11.31 16.67
CA THR A 96 -7.25 12.23 15.69
C THR A 96 -8.31 11.55 14.82
N GLU A 97 -9.39 12.27 14.51
CA GLU A 97 -10.40 11.79 13.55
C GLU A 97 -9.79 11.36 12.21
N LYS A 98 -8.72 12.04 11.78
CA LYS A 98 -8.03 11.72 10.53
C LYS A 98 -7.35 10.35 10.60
N ALA A 99 -6.70 10.00 11.70
CA ALA A 99 -6.06 8.69 11.86
C ALA A 99 -7.11 7.57 11.93
N ASN A 100 -8.14 7.75 12.76
CA ASN A 100 -9.26 6.81 12.87
C ASN A 100 -9.97 6.56 11.53
N ASN A 101 -10.20 7.63 10.77
CA ASN A 101 -10.80 7.52 9.46
C ASN A 101 -9.87 6.81 8.45
N THR A 102 -8.57 7.12 8.48
CA THR A 102 -7.61 6.50 7.55
C THR A 102 -7.42 5.01 7.81
N SER A 103 -7.37 4.59 9.07
CA SER A 103 -7.25 3.17 9.41
C SER A 103 -8.47 2.37 8.94
N ALA A 104 -9.68 2.93 9.08
CA ALA A 104 -10.90 2.33 8.56
C ALA A 104 -10.89 2.20 7.03
N VAL A 105 -10.49 3.27 6.32
CA VAL A 105 -10.32 3.27 4.85
C VAL A 105 -9.32 2.20 4.41
N VAL A 106 -8.16 2.07 5.07
CA VAL A 106 -7.14 1.08 4.74
C VAL A 106 -7.62 -0.35 4.98
N ASN A 107 -8.36 -0.59 6.05
CA ASN A 107 -8.93 -1.91 6.34
C ASN A 107 -9.97 -2.32 5.28
N GLU A 108 -10.82 -1.40 4.83
CA GLU A 108 -11.77 -1.67 3.73
C GLU A 108 -11.05 -1.86 2.39
N LEU A 109 -10.05 -1.03 2.10
CA LEU A 109 -9.22 -1.15 0.91
C LEU A 109 -8.58 -2.53 0.81
N SER A 110 -7.96 -3.01 1.90
CA SER A 110 -7.38 -4.37 1.94
C SER A 110 -8.42 -5.45 1.64
N LYS A 111 -9.60 -5.36 2.25
CA LYS A 111 -10.69 -6.30 2.01
C LYS A 111 -11.17 -6.32 0.56
N GLU A 112 -11.33 -5.15 -0.05
CA GLU A 112 -11.76 -5.05 -1.45
C GLU A 112 -10.66 -5.52 -2.42
N ILE A 113 -9.38 -5.26 -2.12
CA ILE A 113 -8.26 -5.83 -2.88
C ILE A 113 -8.34 -7.36 -2.88
N SER A 114 -8.44 -7.99 -1.69
CA SER A 114 -8.46 -9.45 -1.60
C SER A 114 -9.63 -10.07 -2.34
N LYS A 115 -10.83 -9.48 -2.25
CA LYS A 115 -12.01 -9.93 -3.01
C LYS A 115 -11.79 -9.92 -4.52
N ILE A 116 -11.15 -8.90 -5.06
CA ILE A 116 -10.88 -8.79 -6.51
C ILE A 116 -9.82 -9.82 -6.91
N LEU A 117 -8.76 -9.95 -6.11
CA LEU A 117 -7.61 -10.76 -6.46
C LEU A 117 -7.86 -12.26 -6.35
N VAL A 118 -8.61 -12.74 -5.36
CA VAL A 118 -8.80 -14.19 -5.13
C VAL A 118 -9.33 -14.92 -6.36
N SER A 119 -10.30 -14.34 -7.07
CA SER A 119 -10.91 -14.94 -8.27
C SER A 119 -10.25 -14.48 -9.57
N HIS A 120 -9.17 -13.71 -9.51
CA HIS A 120 -8.56 -13.16 -10.71
C HIS A 120 -7.93 -14.28 -11.56
N PRO A 121 -8.09 -14.29 -12.91
CA PRO A 121 -7.59 -15.36 -13.76
C PRO A 121 -6.09 -15.67 -13.62
N VAL A 122 -5.28 -14.65 -13.31
CA VAL A 122 -3.85 -14.82 -12.99
C VAL A 122 -3.66 -15.70 -11.77
N ASN A 123 -4.40 -15.47 -10.68
CA ASN A 123 -4.29 -16.29 -9.47
C ASN A 123 -4.84 -17.69 -9.67
N VAL A 124 -5.90 -17.86 -10.48
CA VAL A 124 -6.39 -19.20 -10.89
C VAL A 124 -5.29 -19.98 -11.62
N LYS A 125 -4.56 -19.32 -12.53
CA LYS A 125 -3.43 -19.93 -13.24
C LYS A 125 -2.27 -20.26 -12.28
N ARG A 126 -1.90 -19.33 -11.40
CA ARG A 126 -0.83 -19.54 -10.41
C ARG A 126 -1.13 -20.76 -9.52
N ASP A 127 -2.36 -20.87 -9.02
CA ASP A 127 -2.79 -22.00 -8.19
C ASP A 127 -2.71 -23.33 -8.96
N ALA A 128 -3.19 -23.37 -10.21
CA ALA A 128 -3.09 -24.56 -11.07
C ALA A 128 -1.63 -24.98 -11.36
N GLU A 129 -0.68 -24.05 -11.33
CA GLU A 129 0.76 -24.29 -11.48
C GLU A 129 1.47 -24.59 -10.15
N GLY A 130 0.74 -24.64 -9.02
CA GLY A 130 1.31 -24.84 -7.68
C GLY A 130 2.12 -23.65 -7.16
N LYS A 131 1.93 -22.46 -7.72
CA LYS A 131 2.56 -21.21 -7.28
C LYS A 131 1.69 -20.52 -6.24
N ASN A 132 2.36 -19.80 -5.34
CA ASN A 132 1.70 -18.92 -4.37
C ASN A 132 0.82 -17.88 -5.08
N ILE A 133 -0.46 -17.80 -4.75
CA ILE A 133 -1.36 -16.75 -5.29
C ILE A 133 -1.05 -15.38 -4.66
N ALA A 134 -1.28 -14.29 -5.41
CA ALA A 134 -1.23 -12.91 -4.92
C ALA A 134 -2.65 -12.44 -4.62
N ASN A 135 -3.21 -12.82 -3.48
CA ASN A 135 -4.60 -12.53 -3.09
C ASN A 135 -4.72 -11.48 -1.97
N VAL A 136 -3.63 -10.85 -1.57
CA VAL A 136 -3.64 -9.67 -0.69
C VAL A 136 -2.50 -8.74 -1.06
N ASP A 137 -2.67 -7.45 -0.78
CA ASP A 137 -1.61 -6.45 -0.86
C ASP A 137 -1.31 -5.93 0.55
N LEU A 138 -0.09 -6.16 1.06
CA LEU A 138 0.31 -5.82 2.42
C LEU A 138 0.67 -4.34 2.52
N LEU A 139 -0.31 -3.51 2.85
CA LEU A 139 -0.18 -2.06 2.97
C LEU A 139 0.67 -1.69 4.20
N ARG A 140 1.84 -1.09 3.96
CA ARG A 140 2.82 -0.64 4.96
C ARG A 140 2.93 0.88 4.99
N GLY A 141 2.52 1.49 6.10
CA GLY A 141 2.72 2.91 6.41
C GLY A 141 2.04 3.88 5.44
N CYS A 142 1.55 5.02 5.94
CA CYS A 142 0.98 6.06 5.09
C CYS A 142 2.03 7.16 4.81
N GLY A 143 2.72 7.05 3.68
CA GLY A 143 3.58 8.12 3.17
C GLY A 143 2.77 9.35 2.79
N ILE A 144 3.27 10.54 3.14
CA ILE A 144 2.70 11.80 2.63
C ILE A 144 3.40 12.11 1.31
N ARG A 145 2.64 12.17 0.22
CA ARG A 145 3.15 12.76 -1.01
C ARG A 145 3.18 14.28 -0.81
N ILE A 146 4.37 14.83 -0.61
CA ILE A 146 4.57 16.27 -0.61
C ILE A 146 4.42 16.73 -2.07
N GLU A 147 3.41 17.54 -2.34
CA GLU A 147 3.36 18.28 -3.61
C GLU A 147 4.52 19.27 -3.61
N VAL A 148 5.63 18.89 -4.23
CA VAL A 148 6.70 19.83 -4.53
C VAL A 148 6.15 20.74 -5.62
N LEU A 149 5.87 22.00 -5.27
CA LEU A 149 5.56 23.04 -6.25
C LEU A 149 6.62 23.00 -7.34
N ALA A 150 6.18 22.83 -8.59
CA ALA A 150 7.06 22.81 -9.74
C ALA A 150 8.00 24.04 -9.68
N THR A 151 9.29 23.80 -9.94
CA THR A 151 10.38 24.77 -9.79
C THR A 151 10.32 25.98 -10.73
N SER A 152 9.23 26.16 -11.49
CA SER A 152 8.99 27.37 -12.29
C SER A 152 8.91 28.65 -11.44
N ALA A 153 8.78 28.54 -10.11
CA ALA A 153 8.81 29.67 -9.18
C ALA A 153 10.20 29.99 -8.58
N LEU A 154 11.24 29.17 -8.83
CA LEU A 154 12.61 29.50 -8.39
C LEU A 154 13.23 30.50 -9.36
N LYS A 155 13.06 31.80 -9.08
CA LYS A 155 13.91 32.85 -9.66
C LYS A 155 15.37 32.45 -9.43
N LYS A 156 16.15 32.38 -10.51
CA LYS A 156 17.60 32.11 -10.48
C LYS A 156 18.25 33.03 -9.44
N GLY A 157 18.81 32.45 -8.36
CA GLY A 157 19.71 33.17 -7.45
C GLY A 157 19.36 33.19 -5.95
N ALA A 158 18.32 32.52 -5.46
CA ALA A 158 18.08 32.45 -4.01
C ALA A 158 19.00 31.41 -3.34
N PRO A 159 19.76 31.76 -2.28
CA PRO A 159 20.69 30.83 -1.63
C PRO A 159 19.93 29.73 -0.86
N LEU A 160 20.27 28.47 -1.13
CA LEU A 160 19.70 27.24 -0.52
C LEU A 160 20.08 27.00 0.96
N LYS A 161 20.43 28.04 1.71
CA LYS A 161 20.75 27.90 3.15
C LYS A 161 19.46 28.05 3.97
N GLY A 162 18.68 26.97 4.05
CA GLY A 162 17.52 26.96 4.96
C GLY A 162 16.57 25.76 4.88
N LEU A 163 16.65 24.91 3.83
CA LEU A 163 15.62 23.89 3.60
C LEU A 163 15.89 22.50 4.21
N PHE A 164 16.99 22.31 4.94
CA PHE A 164 17.33 21.01 5.53
C PHE A 164 17.60 21.14 7.04
N SER A 165 16.55 21.29 7.84
CA SER A 165 16.65 21.12 9.30
C SER A 165 15.78 20.02 9.88
N HIS A 166 14.93 19.34 9.09
CA HIS A 166 13.98 18.35 9.64
C HIS A 166 14.04 16.94 9.02
N ALA A 167 15.08 16.59 8.26
CA ALA A 167 15.21 15.28 7.62
C ALA A 167 16.33 14.39 8.20
N LYS A 168 16.46 14.33 9.54
CA LYS A 168 17.44 13.44 10.21
C LYS A 168 16.86 12.13 10.76
N GLY A 169 15.59 11.79 10.47
CA GLY A 169 14.93 10.63 11.10
C GLY A 169 14.65 9.38 10.26
N ILE A 170 14.74 9.42 8.92
CA ILE A 170 14.07 8.39 8.08
C ILE A 170 15.04 7.42 7.38
N ARG A 171 16.36 7.55 7.58
CA ARG A 171 17.34 6.81 6.76
C ARG A 171 17.76 5.44 7.29
N SER A 172 17.48 5.08 8.54
CA SER A 172 18.09 3.89 9.17
C SER A 172 17.20 2.63 9.23
N HIS A 173 16.10 2.57 8.46
CA HIS A 173 15.17 1.42 8.53
C HIS A 173 14.91 0.73 7.19
N TRP A 174 15.67 1.08 6.14
CA TRP A 174 15.44 0.62 4.77
C TRP A 174 16.52 -0.35 4.23
N GLU A 175 17.53 -0.70 5.01
CA GLU A 175 18.59 -1.64 4.58
C GLU A 175 18.54 -3.01 5.27
N GLU A 176 17.67 -3.22 6.25
CA GLU A 176 17.42 -4.54 6.83
C GLU A 176 15.91 -4.68 7.10
N GLN A 177 15.32 -5.86 6.79
CA GLN A 177 13.90 -6.31 6.85
C GLN A 177 13.15 -6.44 5.49
#